data_AF-A0AAV9SNG5-F1
#
_entry.id   AF-A0AAV9SNG5-F1
#
_cell.length_a   1.000
_cell.length_b   1.000
_cell.length_c   1.000
_cell.angle_alpha   90.00
_cell.angle_beta   90.00
_cell.angle_gamma   90.00
#
_symmetry.space_group_name_H-M   'P 1'
#
loop_
_entity.id
_entity.type
_entity.pdbx_description
1 polymer ?
#
loop_
_entity_poly.entity_id
_entity_poly.type
_entity_poly.pdbx_seq_one_letter_code
_entity_poly.pdbx_strand_id
1 'polypeptide(L)'
;MLQERQDFKFFLELFHHIVPHVDLLYAELQEKNINSSKILSIPLVSKAVTLCQQRRRVLNSEYHQGVAEEACNTILVHTWERFSFTDHLVCATVLQGDRFEKHHRSFPEDALQNTLKAYPMVNGSKLKTDLGLIYSKDEFRACCGAVDLFQLFMR
;
A
#
# COMPACT_ATOMS: atom_id res chain seq x y z
N MET A 1 14.94 37.37 -15.81
CA MET A 1 14.31 38.26 -14.81
C MET A 1 12.78 38.12 -14.72
N LEU A 2 11.98 38.41 -15.77
CA LEU A 2 10.51 38.24 -15.70
C LEU A 2 10.04 36.79 -15.95
N GLN A 3 10.69 36.09 -16.89
CA GLN A 3 10.37 34.69 -17.20
C GLN A 3 10.75 33.74 -16.05
N GLU A 4 11.93 33.90 -15.46
CA GLU A 4 12.34 33.17 -14.25
C GLU A 4 11.36 33.34 -13.08
N ARG A 5 10.69 34.50 -12.98
CA ARG A 5 9.64 34.73 -11.98
C ARG A 5 8.34 33.99 -12.30
N GLN A 6 7.99 33.83 -13.58
CA GLN A 6 6.83 33.06 -14.00
C GLN A 6 7.08 31.56 -13.86
N ASP A 7 8.27 31.09 -14.24
CA ASP A 7 8.66 29.69 -14.13
C ASP A 7 8.74 29.29 -12.64
N PHE A 8 9.36 30.13 -11.80
CA PHE A 8 9.37 29.89 -10.35
C PHE A 8 7.97 29.88 -9.73
N LYS A 9 7.08 30.81 -10.15
CA LYS A 9 5.68 30.82 -9.70
C LYS A 9 4.94 29.56 -10.13
N PHE A 10 5.15 29.10 -11.37
CA PHE A 10 4.63 27.85 -11.88
C PHE A 10 5.10 26.66 -11.04
N PHE A 11 6.40 26.56 -10.73
CA PHE A 11 6.91 25.49 -9.86
C PHE A 11 6.25 25.51 -8.49
N LEU A 12 6.12 26.69 -7.86
CA LEU A 12 5.45 26.82 -6.56
C LEU A 12 3.97 26.36 -6.63
N GLU A 13 3.25 26.74 -7.68
CA GLU A 13 1.86 26.31 -7.90
C GLU A 13 1.77 24.80 -8.12
N LEU A 14 2.69 24.23 -8.91
CA LEU A 14 2.77 22.80 -9.17
C LEU A 14 2.98 22.01 -7.86
N PHE A 15 3.96 22.40 -7.05
CA PHE A 15 4.21 21.74 -5.77
C PHE A 15 3.07 21.96 -4.77
N HIS A 16 2.48 23.15 -4.71
CA HIS A 16 1.31 23.41 -3.87
C HIS A 16 0.14 22.45 -4.18
N HIS A 17 -0.02 22.06 -5.44
CA HIS A 17 -1.04 21.09 -5.85
C HIS A 17 -0.62 19.63 -5.64
N ILE A 18 0.66 19.28 -5.85
CA ILE A 18 1.13 17.89 -5.75
C ILE A 18 1.33 17.44 -4.30
N VAL A 19 1.94 18.28 -3.46
CA VAL A 19 2.41 17.91 -2.11
C VAL A 19 1.29 17.34 -1.23
N PRO A 20 0.08 17.92 -1.15
CA PRO A 20 -1.00 17.34 -0.34
C PRO A 20 -1.39 15.92 -0.74
N HIS A 21 -1.27 15.57 -2.03
CA HIS A 21 -1.55 14.22 -2.52
C HIS A 21 -0.43 13.24 -2.16
N VAL A 22 0.82 13.70 -2.18
CA VAL A 22 1.97 12.90 -1.71
C VAL A 22 1.88 12.67 -0.20
N ASP A 23 1.47 13.67 0.58
CA ASP A 23 1.28 13.54 2.02
C ASP A 23 0.15 12.56 2.36
N LEU A 24 -0.97 12.63 1.63
CA LEU A 24 -2.06 11.67 1.78
C LEU A 24 -1.60 10.24 1.45
N LEU A 25 -0.86 10.08 0.34
CA LEU A 25 -0.26 8.80 -0.04
C LEU A 25 0.65 8.28 1.08
N TYR A 26 1.53 9.13 1.59
CA TYR A 26 2.46 8.78 2.67
C TYR A 26 1.72 8.34 3.94
N ALA A 27 0.67 9.07 4.34
CA ALA A 27 -0.14 8.73 5.50
C ALA A 27 -0.84 7.37 5.35
N GLU A 28 -1.46 7.09 4.20
CA GLU A 28 -2.08 5.80 3.93
C GLU A 28 -1.07 4.64 3.95
N LEU A 29 0.14 4.87 3.45
CA LEU A 29 1.21 3.88 3.43
C LEU A 29 1.88 3.64 4.80
N GLN A 30 1.86 4.64 5.69
CA GLN A 30 2.43 4.57 7.03
C GLN A 30 1.54 3.85 8.05
N GLU A 31 0.29 3.56 7.71
CA GLU A 31 -0.60 2.88 8.65
C GLU A 31 -0.10 1.47 8.97
N LYS A 32 0.19 1.27 10.26
CA LYS A 32 0.82 0.05 10.80
C LYS A 32 -0.11 -1.14 10.84
N ASN A 33 -1.41 -0.90 10.81
CA ASN A 33 -2.41 -1.95 10.85
C ASN A 33 -2.74 -2.32 9.41
N ILE A 34 -2.21 -3.46 8.94
CA ILE A 34 -2.53 -3.99 7.60
C ILE A 34 -3.98 -4.47 7.66
N ASN A 35 -4.91 -3.52 7.61
CA ASN A 35 -6.33 -3.80 7.48
C ASN A 35 -6.56 -4.24 6.05
N SER A 36 -7.03 -5.47 5.84
CA SER A 36 -7.23 -5.99 4.49
C SER A 36 -8.24 -5.15 3.67
N SER A 37 -9.05 -4.32 4.33
CA SER A 37 -9.97 -3.36 3.71
C SER A 37 -9.26 -2.17 3.05
N LYS A 38 -8.04 -1.83 3.48
CA LYS A 38 -7.18 -0.80 2.86
C LYS A 38 -6.39 -1.29 1.66
N ILE A 39 -6.45 -2.59 1.34
CA ILE A 39 -5.86 -3.20 0.12
C ILE A 39 -6.43 -2.57 -1.17
N LEU A 40 -7.56 -1.85 -1.07
CA LEU A 40 -8.17 -1.04 -2.13
C LEU A 40 -7.53 0.36 -2.31
N SER A 41 -6.41 0.66 -1.62
CA SER A 41 -5.74 1.97 -1.72
C SER A 41 -4.98 2.18 -3.05
N ILE A 42 -4.65 1.12 -3.78
CA ILE A 42 -4.06 1.21 -5.13
C ILE A 42 -4.99 1.92 -6.13
N PRO A 43 -6.30 1.59 -6.18
CA PRO A 43 -7.29 2.43 -6.85
C PRO A 43 -7.31 3.89 -6.39
N LEU A 44 -7.04 4.15 -5.11
CA LEU A 44 -7.00 5.50 -4.52
C LEU A 44 -5.77 6.28 -4.97
N VAL A 45 -4.62 5.61 -5.15
CA VAL A 45 -3.43 6.18 -5.83
C VAL A 45 -3.75 6.54 -7.27
N SER A 46 -4.33 5.61 -8.03
CA SER A 46 -4.76 5.86 -9.41
C SER A 46 -5.74 7.03 -9.48
N LYS A 47 -6.69 7.12 -8.54
CA LYS A 47 -7.68 8.19 -8.45
C LYS A 47 -7.06 9.53 -8.03
N ALA A 48 -6.12 9.55 -7.08
CA ALA A 48 -5.40 10.75 -6.66
C ALA A 48 -4.60 11.35 -7.83
N VAL A 49 -3.97 10.51 -8.65
CA VAL A 49 -3.25 11.04 -9.82
C VAL A 49 -4.15 11.37 -11.01
N THR A 50 -5.26 10.65 -11.19
CA THR A 50 -6.31 11.07 -12.14
C THR A 50 -6.89 12.43 -11.76
N LEU A 51 -7.05 12.72 -10.46
CA LEU A 51 -7.46 14.04 -9.97
C LEU A 51 -6.41 15.13 -10.27
N CYS A 52 -5.11 14.80 -10.20
CA CYS A 52 -4.04 15.69 -10.65
C CYS A 52 -4.13 16.01 -12.16
N GLN A 53 -4.60 15.08 -12.99
CA GLN A 53 -4.83 15.30 -14.42
C GLN A 53 -6.09 16.13 -14.69
N GLN A 54 -7.17 15.93 -13.93
CA GLN A 54 -8.44 16.66 -14.12
C GLN A 54 -8.38 18.14 -13.68
N ARG A 55 -7.60 18.46 -12.65
CA ARG A 55 -7.42 19.85 -12.16
C ARG A 55 -6.47 20.69 -13.02
N ARG A 56 -5.80 20.09 -14.02
CA ARG A 56 -4.74 20.71 -14.82
C ARG A 56 -5.18 21.67 -15.95
N ARG A 57 -6.46 22.08 -16.01
CA ARG A 57 -6.97 23.00 -17.05
C ARG A 57 -6.53 24.47 -16.92
N VAL A 58 -5.61 24.81 -16.01
CA VAL A 58 -5.32 26.22 -15.64
C VAL A 58 -3.82 26.59 -15.80
N LEU A 59 -3.02 25.81 -16.52
CA LEU A 59 -1.60 26.11 -16.72
C LEU A 59 -1.35 26.77 -18.08
N ASN A 60 -1.08 28.08 -18.04
CA ASN A 60 -0.80 28.91 -19.21
C ASN A 60 0.61 28.62 -19.76
N SER A 61 0.72 27.67 -20.68
CA SER A 61 1.80 27.43 -21.67
C SER A 61 1.93 25.92 -21.91
N GLU A 62 2.04 25.50 -23.18
CA GLU A 62 2.26 24.09 -23.59
C GLU A 62 3.49 23.47 -22.90
N TYR A 63 4.54 24.28 -22.65
CA TYR A 63 5.73 23.86 -21.91
C TYR A 63 5.43 23.52 -20.44
N HIS A 64 4.71 24.40 -19.72
CA HIS A 64 4.34 24.17 -18.32
C HIS A 64 3.38 22.99 -18.15
N GLN A 65 2.49 22.79 -19.12
CA GLN A 65 1.62 21.63 -19.16
C GLN A 65 2.42 20.33 -19.28
N GLY A 66 3.41 20.28 -20.19
CA GLY A 66 4.30 19.12 -20.34
C GLY A 66 5.10 18.81 -19.08
N VAL A 67 5.67 19.83 -18.41
CA VAL A 67 6.42 19.65 -17.16
C VAL A 67 5.51 19.12 -16.03
N ALA A 68 4.31 19.66 -15.89
CA ALA A 68 3.36 19.20 -14.88
C ALA A 68 2.88 17.76 -15.14
N GLU A 69 2.74 17.39 -16.41
CA GLU A 69 2.42 16.03 -16.82
C GLU A 69 3.52 15.04 -16.50
N GLU A 70 4.75 15.36 -16.86
CA GLU A 70 5.90 14.52 -16.58
C GLU A 70 6.11 14.31 -15.09
N ALA A 71 5.98 15.37 -14.28
CA ALA A 71 6.10 15.28 -12.83
C ALA A 71 5.07 14.31 -12.22
N CYS A 72 3.82 14.38 -12.68
CA CYS A 72 2.77 13.49 -12.18
C CYS A 72 2.89 12.06 -12.71
N ASN A 73 3.31 11.88 -13.97
CA ASN A 73 3.59 10.57 -14.54
C ASN A 73 4.76 9.89 -13.80
N THR A 74 5.80 10.64 -13.47
CA THR A 74 6.93 10.16 -12.66
C THR A 74 6.47 9.65 -11.30
N ILE A 75 5.64 10.44 -10.60
CA ILE A 75 5.06 10.02 -9.30
C ILE A 75 4.22 8.75 -9.46
N LEU A 76 3.42 8.65 -10.52
CA LEU A 76 2.62 7.46 -10.82
C LEU A 76 3.48 6.23 -11.03
N VAL A 77 4.48 6.32 -11.91
CA VAL A 77 5.37 5.22 -12.26
C VAL A 77 6.06 4.72 -11.00
N HIS A 78 6.67 5.62 -10.20
CA HIS A 78 7.32 5.21 -8.96
C HIS A 78 6.37 4.59 -7.95
N THR A 79 5.14 5.10 -7.84
CA THR A 79 4.16 4.50 -6.94
C THR A 79 3.72 3.12 -7.44
N TRP A 80 3.53 2.97 -8.75
CA TRP A 80 3.17 1.69 -9.35
C TRP A 80 4.30 0.67 -9.22
N GLU A 81 5.53 1.02 -9.58
CA GLU A 81 6.69 0.13 -9.44
C GLU A 81 6.87 -0.37 -8.00
N ARG A 82 6.66 0.52 -7.02
CA ARG A 82 6.87 0.19 -5.61
C ARG A 82 5.72 -0.57 -4.97
N PHE A 83 4.48 -0.36 -5.42
CA PHE A 83 3.28 -0.87 -4.74
C PHE A 83 2.36 -1.74 -5.61
N SER A 84 2.73 -1.99 -6.88
CA SER A 84 1.97 -2.90 -7.76
C SER A 84 1.97 -4.34 -7.28
N PHE A 85 2.99 -4.74 -6.52
CA PHE A 85 3.04 -6.07 -5.94
C PHE A 85 2.21 -6.13 -4.65
N THR A 86 1.00 -6.67 -4.76
CA THR A 86 0.04 -6.77 -3.64
C THR A 86 0.01 -8.10 -2.94
N ASP A 87 0.68 -9.13 -3.45
CA ASP A 87 0.46 -10.48 -2.93
C ASP A 87 0.94 -10.62 -1.47
N HIS A 88 1.92 -9.81 -1.05
CA HIS A 88 2.32 -9.65 0.35
C HIS A 88 1.15 -9.27 1.28
N LEU A 89 0.14 -8.54 0.76
CA LEU A 89 -1.04 -8.14 1.52
C LEU A 89 -1.97 -9.33 1.77
N VAL A 90 -2.12 -10.23 0.78
CA VAL A 90 -2.86 -11.49 0.96
C VAL A 90 -2.14 -12.37 1.98
N CYS A 91 -0.81 -12.40 1.95
CA CYS A 91 0.01 -13.11 2.95
C CYS A 91 -0.21 -12.54 4.36
N ALA A 92 -0.31 -11.22 4.51
CA ALA A 92 -0.57 -10.61 5.81
C ALA A 92 -1.92 -11.05 6.40
N THR A 93 -2.91 -11.41 5.57
CA THR A 93 -4.21 -11.87 6.07
C THR A 93 -4.15 -13.20 6.81
N VAL A 94 -3.18 -14.08 6.51
CA VAL A 94 -2.99 -15.32 7.28
C VAL A 94 -2.41 -15.07 8.68
N LEU A 95 -1.97 -13.84 8.98
CA LEU A 95 -1.42 -13.43 10.27
C LEU A 95 -2.33 -12.45 11.02
N GLN A 96 -3.54 -12.20 10.53
CA GLN A 96 -4.52 -11.30 11.15
C GLN A 96 -5.22 -12.00 12.33
N GLY A 97 -4.86 -11.62 13.56
CA GLY A 97 -5.32 -12.28 14.78
C GLY A 97 -6.84 -12.26 14.97
N ASP A 98 -7.51 -11.19 14.54
CA ASP A 98 -8.97 -11.05 14.53
C ASP A 98 -9.68 -12.09 13.65
N ARG A 99 -8.95 -12.73 12.72
CA ARG A 99 -9.47 -13.78 11.84
C ARG A 99 -9.13 -15.19 12.30
N PHE A 100 -8.29 -15.36 13.31
CA PHE A 100 -7.80 -16.67 13.73
C PHE A 100 -8.90 -17.61 14.16
N GLU A 101 -9.94 -17.12 14.84
CA GLU A 101 -11.09 -17.95 15.17
C GLU A 101 -11.80 -18.49 13.92
N LYS A 102 -11.99 -17.64 12.91
CA LYS A 102 -12.57 -18.07 11.62
C LYS A 102 -11.64 -19.05 10.90
N HIS A 103 -10.34 -18.80 10.90
CA HIS A 103 -9.34 -19.63 10.25
C HIS A 103 -9.12 -20.98 10.96
N HIS A 104 -9.35 -21.03 12.27
CA HIS A 104 -9.35 -22.28 13.01
C HIS A 104 -10.54 -23.17 12.62
N ARG A 105 -11.73 -22.58 12.49
CA ARG A 105 -12.93 -23.30 12.04
C ARG A 105 -12.84 -23.75 10.59
N SER A 106 -12.23 -22.94 9.73
CA SER A 106 -12.02 -23.24 8.31
C SER A 106 -10.69 -22.66 7.85
N PHE A 107 -9.73 -23.55 7.61
CA PHE A 107 -8.38 -23.16 7.25
C PHE A 107 -8.37 -22.41 5.90
N PRO A 108 -7.70 -21.23 5.80
CA PRO A 108 -7.72 -20.41 4.60
C PRO A 108 -6.75 -20.93 3.54
N GLU A 109 -7.12 -22.03 2.89
CA GLU A 109 -6.26 -22.70 1.89
C GLU A 109 -5.89 -21.77 0.74
N ASP A 110 -6.83 -20.98 0.21
CA ASP A 110 -6.57 -20.04 -0.89
C ASP A 110 -5.53 -18.98 -0.51
N ALA A 111 -5.60 -18.44 0.71
CA ALA A 111 -4.66 -17.45 1.19
C ALA A 111 -3.25 -18.07 1.39
N LEU A 112 -3.19 -19.32 1.88
CA LEU A 112 -1.94 -20.06 1.97
C LEU A 112 -1.34 -20.31 0.57
N GLN A 113 -2.14 -20.78 -0.40
CA GLN A 113 -1.67 -21.02 -1.76
C GLN A 113 -1.14 -19.74 -2.42
N ASN A 114 -1.84 -18.61 -2.24
CA ASN A 114 -1.35 -17.32 -2.72
C ASN A 114 -0.05 -16.90 -2.03
N THR A 115 0.10 -17.20 -0.73
CA THR A 115 1.35 -16.96 0.01
C THR A 115 2.51 -17.77 -0.57
N LEU A 116 2.29 -19.04 -0.90
CA LEU A 116 3.34 -19.91 -1.46
C LEU A 116 3.69 -19.54 -2.91
N LYS A 117 2.73 -19.02 -3.68
CA LYS A 117 3.01 -18.45 -5.01
C LYS A 117 3.88 -17.19 -4.91
N ALA A 118 3.56 -16.30 -3.97
CA ALA A 118 4.31 -15.07 -3.74
C ALA A 118 5.71 -15.35 -3.15
N TYR A 119 5.83 -16.40 -2.34
CA TYR A 119 7.04 -16.76 -1.61
C TYR A 119 7.39 -18.24 -1.77
N PRO A 120 7.89 -18.66 -2.95
CA PRO A 120 8.16 -20.06 -3.26
C PRO A 120 9.28 -20.68 -2.40
N MET A 121 10.08 -19.86 -1.72
CA MET A 121 11.10 -20.32 -0.77
C MET A 121 10.54 -20.78 0.58
N VAL A 122 9.26 -20.49 0.87
CA VAL A 122 8.63 -20.83 2.14
C VAL A 122 8.16 -22.29 2.11
N ASN A 123 8.49 -23.04 3.17
CA ASN A 123 7.99 -24.40 3.33
C ASN A 123 6.50 -24.39 3.70
N GLY A 124 5.64 -24.69 2.72
CA GLY A 124 4.19 -24.63 2.88
C GLY A 124 3.60 -25.62 3.88
N SER A 125 4.14 -26.85 3.98
CA SER A 125 3.64 -27.83 4.95
C SER A 125 3.97 -27.42 6.39
N LYS A 126 5.18 -26.88 6.60
CA LYS A 126 5.58 -26.31 7.89
C LYS A 126 4.73 -25.09 8.25
N LEU A 127 4.60 -24.12 7.33
CA LEU A 127 3.80 -22.92 7.56
C LEU A 127 2.34 -23.26 7.88
N LYS A 128 1.73 -24.21 7.15
CA LYS A 128 0.36 -24.68 7.41
C LYS A 128 0.20 -25.25 8.82
N THR A 129 1.17 -26.04 9.26
CA THR A 129 1.18 -26.64 10.60
C THR A 129 1.29 -25.56 11.67
N ASP A 130 2.25 -24.64 11.53
CA ASP A 130 2.48 -23.55 12.48
C ASP A 130 1.26 -22.62 12.57
N LEU A 131 0.65 -22.26 11.43
CA LEU A 131 -0.59 -21.48 11.40
C LEU A 131 -1.76 -22.22 12.04
N GLY A 132 -1.90 -23.53 11.82
CA GLY A 132 -2.94 -24.33 12.46
C GLY A 132 -2.84 -24.32 13.99
N LEU A 133 -1.61 -24.40 14.51
CA LEU A 133 -1.34 -24.27 15.94
C LEU A 133 -1.67 -22.86 16.45
N ILE A 134 -1.22 -21.82 15.75
CA ILE A 134 -1.48 -20.42 16.12
C ILE A 134 -2.99 -20.14 16.15
N TYR A 135 -3.74 -20.55 15.13
CA TYR A 135 -5.19 -20.31 15.06
C TYR A 135 -5.97 -20.99 16.18
N SER A 136 -5.47 -22.13 16.67
CA SER A 136 -6.12 -22.91 17.73
C SER A 136 -6.04 -22.28 19.12
N LYS A 137 -5.10 -21.34 19.34
CA LYS A 137 -4.88 -20.77 20.67
C LYS A 137 -5.47 -19.37 20.80
N ASP A 138 -6.18 -19.15 21.90
CA ASP A 138 -6.81 -17.86 22.18
C ASP A 138 -5.79 -16.74 22.45
N GLU A 139 -4.60 -17.08 22.97
CA GLU A 139 -3.53 -16.12 23.30
C GLU A 139 -3.08 -15.28 22.09
N PHE A 140 -3.20 -15.83 20.88
CA PHE A 140 -2.77 -15.16 19.66
C PHE A 140 -3.89 -14.31 19.02
N ARG A 141 -5.14 -14.45 19.45
CA ARG A 141 -6.28 -13.74 18.84
C ARG A 141 -6.26 -12.23 19.10
N ALA A 142 -5.57 -11.79 20.16
CA ALA A 142 -5.39 -10.37 20.48
C ALA A 142 -4.33 -9.66 19.62
N CYS A 143 -3.56 -10.40 18.80
CA CYS A 143 -2.48 -9.82 18.00
C CYS A 143 -3.04 -9.08 16.77
N CYS A 144 -2.62 -7.83 16.57
CA CYS A 144 -3.00 -7.00 15.41
C CYS A 144 -2.07 -7.21 14.20
N GLY A 145 -1.74 -8.47 13.90
CA GLY A 145 -0.92 -8.84 12.75
C GLY A 145 0.47 -9.40 13.09
N ALA A 146 1.33 -9.44 12.08
CA ALA A 146 2.63 -10.09 12.14
C ALA A 146 3.60 -9.47 13.17
N VAL A 147 3.54 -8.15 13.40
CA VAL A 147 4.45 -7.46 14.32
C VAL A 147 4.17 -7.89 15.76
N ASP A 148 2.90 -7.89 16.17
CA ASP A 148 2.50 -8.28 17.53
C ASP A 148 2.79 -9.76 17.76
N LEU A 149 2.50 -10.61 16.77
CA LEU A 149 2.86 -12.03 16.81
C LEU A 149 4.36 -12.22 17.00
N PHE A 150 5.18 -11.52 16.21
CA PHE A 150 6.63 -11.61 16.32
C PHE A 150 7.12 -11.19 17.71
N GLN A 151 6.59 -10.08 18.25
CA GLN A 151 6.94 -9.64 19.60
C GLN A 151 6.57 -10.65 20.69
N LEU A 152 5.49 -11.41 20.51
CA LEU A 152 5.08 -12.46 21.43
C LEU A 152 6.07 -13.65 21.40
N PHE A 153 6.55 -14.03 20.22
CA PHE A 153 7.56 -15.10 20.07
C PHE A 153 8.97 -14.71 20.52
N MET A 154 9.30 -13.41 20.50
CA MET A 154 10.63 -12.89 20.87
C MET A 154 10.73 -12.44 22.33
N ARG A 155 9.69 -12.68 23.14
CA ARG A 155 9.73 -12.49 24.59
C ARG A 155 10.37 -13.64 25.32
#